data_AF-A0A7J5LFS3-F1
#
_entry.id   AF-A0A7J5LFS3-F1
#
_cell.length_a   1.000
_cell.length_b   1.000
_cell.length_c   1.000
_cell.angle_alpha   90.00
_cell.angle_beta   90.00
_cell.angle_gamma   90.00
#
_symmetry.space_group_name_H-M   'P 1'
#
loop_
_entity.id
_entity.type
_entity.pdbx_description
1 polymer ?
#
loop_
_entity_poly.entity_id
_entity_poly.type
_entity_poly.pdbx_seq_one_letter_code
_entity_poly.pdbx_strand_id
1 'polypeptide(L)'
;MDEKLQTDVGELFTSLGFFPFMQRDIIQGEMSPDDIRTSGMYDVGSSTTMPFNYGGLLVFNTKTLVIQMGVDLQGKTICIRVSWNNGPWSSWNNFTFNQQNI
;
A
#
# COMPACT_ATOMS: atom_id res chain seq x y z
N MET A 1 12.20 5.67 26.84
CA MET A 1 12.71 6.21 25.56
C MET A 1 12.61 7.72 25.66
N ASP A 2 13.68 8.46 25.42
CA ASP A 2 13.72 9.92 25.53
C ASP A 2 12.82 10.54 24.45
N GLU A 3 11.87 11.40 24.82
CA GLU A 3 10.93 12.05 23.88
C GLU A 3 11.66 12.83 22.79
N LYS A 4 12.78 13.48 23.15
CA LYS A 4 13.58 14.23 22.18
C LYS A 4 14.17 13.32 21.11
N LEU A 5 14.64 12.14 21.50
CA LEU A 5 15.19 11.15 20.59
C LEU A 5 14.13 10.64 19.60
N GLN A 6 12.87 10.49 20.05
CA GLN A 6 11.77 10.09 19.16
C GLN A 6 11.47 11.18 18.12
N THR A 7 11.45 12.45 18.53
CA THR A 7 11.26 13.58 17.63
C THR A 7 12.38 13.68 16.60
N ASP A 8 13.64 13.67 17.04
CA ASP A 8 14.81 13.80 16.16
C ASP A 8 14.86 12.67 15.12
N VAL A 9 14.52 11.43 15.53
CA VAL A 9 14.45 10.28 14.61
C VAL A 9 13.27 10.40 13.64
N GLY A 10 12.11 10.87 14.10
CA GLY A 10 10.94 11.10 13.24
C GLY A 10 11.18 12.19 12.18
N GLU A 11 11.85 13.28 12.56
CA GLU A 11 12.27 14.34 11.65
C GLU A 11 13.29 13.84 10.61
N LEU A 12 14.24 13.00 11.02
CA LEU A 12 15.23 12.41 10.12
C LEU A 12 14.56 11.56 9.02
N PHE A 13 13.68 10.62 9.39
CA PHE A 13 12.97 9.80 8.39
C PHE A 13 12.11 10.65 7.46
N THR A 14 11.56 11.75 7.99
CA THR A 14 10.82 12.73 7.19
C THR A 14 11.71 13.44 6.18
N SER A 15 12.88 13.90 6.61
CA SER A 15 13.84 14.57 5.75
C SER A 15 14.41 13.66 4.66
N LEU A 16 14.53 12.35 4.94
CA LEU A 16 15.07 11.39 3.98
C LEU A 16 14.05 10.97 2.91
N GLY A 17 12.75 11.21 3.12
CA GLY A 17 11.72 10.97 2.10
C GLY A 17 11.45 9.50 1.78
N PHE A 18 11.86 8.56 2.64
CA PHE A 18 11.70 7.11 2.42
C PHE A 18 10.29 6.57 2.69
N PHE A 19 9.30 7.45 2.88
CA PHE A 19 7.94 7.07 3.27
C PHE A 19 7.28 5.97 2.42
N PRO A 20 7.47 5.89 1.09
CA PRO A 20 6.87 4.83 0.28
C PRO A 20 7.46 3.43 0.55
N PHE A 21 8.64 3.34 1.14
CA PHE A 21 9.36 2.08 1.40
C PHE A 21 9.40 1.70 2.88
N MET A 22 8.65 2.41 3.73
CA MET A 22 8.50 2.03 5.14
C MET A 22 7.44 0.94 5.28
N GLN A 23 7.76 -0.11 6.03
CA GLN A 23 6.77 -1.13 6.42
C GLN A 23 5.67 -0.47 7.27
N ARG A 24 4.44 -0.87 7.00
CA ARG A 24 3.21 -0.43 7.69
C ARG A 24 2.49 -1.62 8.30
N ASP A 25 1.35 -1.34 8.92
CA ASP A 25 0.49 -2.37 9.52
C ASP A 25 -0.05 -3.36 8.48
N ILE A 26 -0.49 -4.52 8.95
CA ILE A 26 -1.04 -5.59 8.13
C ILE A 26 -2.50 -5.29 7.80
N ILE A 27 -2.86 -5.46 6.52
CA ILE A 27 -4.23 -5.39 6.02
C ILE A 27 -4.86 -6.77 6.14
N GLN A 28 -5.89 -6.90 6.97
CA GLN A 28 -6.51 -8.20 7.26
C GLN A 28 -8.01 -8.09 7.56
N GLY A 29 -8.72 -9.21 7.35
CA GLY A 29 -10.16 -9.29 7.57
C GLY A 29 -10.93 -8.28 6.70
N GLU A 30 -11.85 -7.57 7.34
CA GLU A 30 -12.76 -6.61 6.68
C GLU A 30 -12.19 -5.18 6.58
N MET A 31 -10.90 -4.98 6.89
CA MET A 31 -10.27 -3.65 6.75
C MET A 31 -10.43 -3.13 5.33
N SER A 32 -10.99 -1.94 5.16
CA SER A 32 -11.17 -1.36 3.83
C SER A 32 -9.85 -0.82 3.29
N PRO A 33 -9.47 -1.17 2.05
CA PRO A 33 -8.31 -0.54 1.42
C PRO A 33 -8.54 0.94 1.12
N ASP A 34 -9.77 1.45 1.19
CA ASP A 34 -10.09 2.85 0.90
C ASP A 34 -9.54 3.82 1.94
N ASP A 35 -9.36 3.33 3.17
CA ASP A 35 -8.83 4.07 4.31
C ASP A 35 -7.29 4.15 4.26
N ILE A 36 -6.66 3.34 3.40
CA ILE A 36 -5.20 3.20 3.34
C ILE A 36 -4.61 4.23 2.38
N ARG A 37 -4.39 5.44 2.89
CA ARG A 37 -3.86 6.56 2.11
C ARG A 37 -2.43 6.93 2.47
N THR A 38 -1.87 6.37 3.53
CA THR A 38 -0.50 6.72 3.96
C THR A 38 0.51 6.00 3.08
N SER A 39 1.55 6.71 2.61
CA SER A 39 2.61 6.08 1.82
C SER A 39 3.33 4.98 2.62
N GLY A 40 3.63 3.85 1.96
CA GLY A 40 4.36 2.75 2.57
C GLY A 40 4.09 1.39 1.92
N MET A 41 4.68 0.36 2.51
CA MET A 41 4.53 -1.04 2.14
C MET A 41 3.69 -1.75 3.19
N TYR A 42 2.63 -2.42 2.76
CA TYR A 42 1.68 -3.10 3.64
C TYR A 42 1.65 -4.58 3.28
N ASP A 43 1.69 -5.45 4.29
CA ASP A 43 1.38 -6.85 4.09
C ASP A 43 -0.14 -7.00 3.98
N VAL A 44 -0.59 -7.82 3.03
CA VAL A 44 -1.99 -8.23 2.93
C VAL A 44 -2.07 -9.67 3.42
N GLY A 45 -2.83 -9.90 4.50
CA GLY A 45 -2.99 -11.20 5.13
C GLY A 45 -4.45 -11.50 5.42
N SER A 46 -5.02 -12.50 4.78
CA SER A 46 -6.42 -12.92 4.97
C SER A 46 -7.44 -11.76 4.80
N SER A 47 -7.20 -10.85 3.86
CA SER A 47 -8.15 -9.77 3.55
C SER A 47 -9.36 -10.31 2.77
N THR A 48 -10.55 -9.76 3.05
CA THR A 48 -11.79 -10.07 2.31
C THR A 48 -12.25 -8.93 1.40
N THR A 49 -11.58 -7.77 1.46
CA THR A 49 -11.95 -6.51 0.80
C THR A 49 -10.99 -6.13 -0.33
N MET A 50 -9.74 -6.62 -0.27
CA MET A 50 -8.75 -6.48 -1.33
C MET A 50 -9.08 -7.36 -2.54
N PRO A 51 -8.59 -7.03 -3.75
CA PRO A 51 -8.74 -7.89 -4.93
C PRO A 51 -8.09 -9.29 -4.80
N PHE A 52 -7.26 -9.48 -3.78
CA PHE A 52 -6.63 -10.74 -3.42
C PHE A 52 -6.51 -10.85 -1.89
N ASN A 53 -6.42 -12.08 -1.39
CA ASN A 53 -6.49 -12.32 0.06
C ASN A 53 -5.11 -12.27 0.74
N TYR A 54 -4.02 -12.53 0.00
CA TYR A 54 -2.65 -12.54 0.50
C TYR A 54 -1.70 -11.91 -0.51
N GLY A 55 -0.74 -11.11 -0.03
CA GLY A 55 0.24 -10.44 -0.90
C GLY A 55 0.83 -9.19 -0.25
N GLY A 56 1.22 -8.22 -1.08
CA GLY A 56 1.72 -6.92 -0.63
C GLY A 56 1.00 -5.77 -1.32
N LEU A 57 0.86 -4.64 -0.63
CA LEU A 57 0.32 -3.39 -1.17
C LEU A 57 1.34 -2.26 -1.01
N LEU A 58 1.68 -1.61 -2.12
CA LEU A 58 2.45 -0.37 -2.14
C LEU A 58 1.49 0.81 -2.25
N VAL A 59 1.69 1.81 -1.40
CA VAL A 59 0.93 3.06 -1.43
C VAL A 59 1.88 4.22 -1.68
N PHE A 60 1.59 4.99 -2.71
CA PHE A 60 2.26 6.26 -3.01
C PHE A 60 1.25 7.39 -2.89
N ASN A 61 1.38 8.19 -1.84
CA ASN A 61 0.58 9.39 -1.65
C ASN A 61 1.40 10.65 -1.96
N THR A 62 1.07 11.28 -3.09
CA THR A 62 1.69 12.53 -3.56
C THR A 62 0.90 13.78 -3.11
N LYS A 63 -0.02 13.64 -2.16
CA LYS A 63 -1.06 14.60 -1.75
C LYS A 63 -2.16 14.81 -2.80
N THR A 64 -1.79 15.03 -4.05
CA THR A 64 -2.76 15.22 -5.15
C THR A 64 -3.27 13.89 -5.70
N LEU A 65 -2.45 12.84 -5.69
CA LEU A 65 -2.81 11.52 -6.18
C LEU A 65 -2.35 10.47 -5.16
N VAL A 66 -3.27 9.62 -4.74
CA VAL A 66 -2.96 8.40 -4.00
C VAL A 66 -3.01 7.23 -4.97
N ILE A 67 -1.91 6.50 -5.06
CA ILE A 67 -1.78 5.31 -5.91
C ILE A 67 -1.66 4.11 -4.99
N GLN A 68 -2.48 3.10 -5.26
CA GLN A 68 -2.39 1.80 -4.62
C GLN A 68 -2.02 0.76 -5.67
N MET A 69 -0.94 0.03 -5.43
CA MET A 69 -0.48 -1.07 -6.28
C MET A 69 -0.31 -2.33 -5.43
N GLY A 70 -1.18 -3.30 -5.64
CA GLY A 70 -1.13 -4.59 -4.95
C GLY A 70 -0.53 -5.67 -5.84
N VAL A 71 0.20 -6.60 -5.23
CA VAL A 71 0.69 -7.83 -5.86
C VAL A 71 0.27 -9.00 -5.00
N ASP A 72 -0.36 -10.01 -5.58
CA ASP A 72 -0.71 -11.23 -4.85
C ASP A 72 0.53 -12.03 -4.45
N LEU A 73 0.39 -12.93 -3.47
CA LEU A 73 1.50 -13.72 -2.93
C LEU A 73 2.26 -14.54 -4.00
N GLN A 74 1.59 -14.91 -5.10
CA GLN A 74 2.19 -15.69 -6.18
C GLN A 74 2.81 -14.83 -7.29
N GLY A 75 2.68 -13.50 -7.23
CA GLY A 75 3.12 -12.59 -8.29
C GLY A 75 2.34 -12.76 -9.61
N LYS A 76 1.17 -13.40 -9.56
CA LYS A 76 0.30 -13.67 -10.71
C LYS A 76 -0.64 -12.52 -10.99
N THR A 77 -1.05 -11.78 -9.97
CA THR A 77 -1.98 -10.65 -10.13
C THR A 77 -1.36 -9.39 -9.59
N ILE A 78 -1.30 -8.36 -10.44
CA ILE A 78 -1.05 -6.99 -10.03
C ILE A 78 -2.36 -6.22 -10.14
N CYS A 79 -2.77 -5.56 -9.07
CA CYS A 79 -3.91 -4.65 -9.08
C CYS A 79 -3.45 -3.21 -8.87
N ILE A 80 -4.06 -2.26 -9.58
CA ILE A 80 -3.79 -0.84 -9.42
C ILE A 80 -5.08 -0.03 -9.40
N ARG A 81 -5.15 0.93 -8.50
CA ARG A 81 -6.19 1.97 -8.48
C ARG A 81 -5.63 3.28 -7.97
N VAL A 82 -6.39 4.35 -8.19
CA VAL A 82 -6.00 5.69 -7.79
C VAL A 82 -7.17 6.45 -7.15
N SER A 83 -6.83 7.44 -6.33
CA SER A 83 -7.75 8.47 -5.84
C SER A 83 -7.12 9.84 -6.11
N TRP A 84 -7.83 10.67 -6.88
CA TRP A 84 -7.42 12.03 -7.20
C TRP A 84 -8.00 13.02 -6.20
N ASN A 85 -7.16 13.89 -5.65
CA ASN A 85 -7.48 14.98 -4.74
C ASN A 85 -8.39 14.57 -3.56
N ASN A 86 -8.06 13.43 -2.92
CA ASN A 86 -8.88 12.82 -1.85
C ASN A 86 -10.34 12.53 -2.23
N GLY A 87 -10.64 12.46 -3.53
CA GLY A 87 -11.94 12.07 -4.06
C GLY A 87 -12.17 10.55 -4.00
N PRO A 88 -13.24 10.09 -4.68
CA PRO A 88 -13.58 8.67 -4.73
C PRO A 88 -12.44 7.84 -5.35
N TRP A 89 -12.36 6.58 -4.96
CA TRP A 89 -11.43 5.63 -5.55
C TRP A 89 -11.92 5.19 -6.93
N SER A 90 -10.99 5.07 -7.87
CA SER A 90 -11.26 4.32 -9.09
C SER A 90 -11.49 2.85 -8.76
N SER A 91 -12.20 2.14 -9.63
CA SER A 91 -12.19 0.67 -9.62
C SER A 91 -10.76 0.15 -9.73
N TRP A 92 -10.54 -1.06 -9.21
CA TRP A 92 -9.28 -1.78 -9.39
C TRP A 92 -9.11 -2.22 -10.85
N ASN A 93 -7.96 -1.90 -11.43
CA ASN A 93 -7.50 -2.48 -12.68
C ASN A 93 -6.63 -3.68 -12.34
N ASN A 94 -6.99 -4.87 -12.80
CA ASN A 94 -6.31 -6.12 -12.47
C ASN A 94 -5.60 -6.66 -13.70
N PHE A 95 -4.31 -6.95 -13.56
CA PHE A 95 -3.48 -7.60 -14.56
C PHE A 95 -3.09 -8.98 -14.04
N THR A 96 -3.57 -10.02 -14.71
CA THR A 96 -3.24 -11.40 -14.35
C THR A 96 -2.29 -11.97 -15.39
N PHE A 97 -1.11 -12.39 -14.93
CA PHE A 97 -0.11 -13.06 -15.72
C PHE A 97 -0.39 -14.56 -15.73
N ASN A 98 -0.68 -15.09 -16.91
CA ASN A 98 -0.67 -16.53 -17.10
C ASN A 98 0.79 -16.97 -17.13
N GLN A 99 1.20 -17.86 -16.22
CA GLN A 99 2.51 -18.49 -16.28
C GLN A 99 2.67 -19.15 -17.67
N GLN A 100 3.51 -18.57 -18.52
CA GLN A 100 4.08 -19.32 -19.63
C GLN A 100 5.21 -20.14 -19.01
N ASN A 101 5.06 -21.47 -19.03
CA ASN A 101 6.18 -22.35 -18.77
C ASN A 101 7.24 -22.03 -19.84
N ILE A 102 8.39 -21.50 -19.41
CA ILE A 102 9.59 -21.37 -20.25
C ILE A 102 10.29 -22.72 -20.26
#